data_AF-A0A3E2TKQ3-F1
#
_entry.id   AF-A0A3E2TKQ3-F1
#
_cell.length_a   1.000
_cell.length_b   1.000
_cell.length_c   1.000
_cell.angle_alpha   90.00
_cell.angle_beta   90.00
_cell.angle_gamma   90.00
#
_symmetry.space_group_name_H-M   'P 1'
#
loop_
_entity.id
_entity.type
_entity.pdbx_description
1 polymer ?
#
loop_
_entity_poly.entity_id
_entity_poly.type
_entity_poly.pdbx_seq_one_letter_code
_entity_poly.pdbx_strand_id
1 'polypeptide(L)'
;MNKSKSILKDWIFVFFGVALVLTGFYLHKRIDSVDKAIIAIPYVFIAAGCGVFGHFMGNIIKYFSTKNNEELMRQIEIDKKDERNVLIAEKSKAKAYDLMTYLFVAMIIIFSLMGVAKLQIIMIVEIYLSIQIYGVFWRSKFEKEM
;
A
#
# COMPACT_ATOMS: atom_id res chain seq x y z
N MET A 1 1.92 -24.34 13.58
CA MET A 1 0.73 -23.51 13.28
C MET A 1 0.03 -24.11 12.05
N ASN A 2 -1.24 -24.52 12.17
CA ASN A 2 -1.91 -25.28 11.12
C ASN A 2 -2.20 -24.37 9.91
N LYS A 3 -1.44 -24.51 8.79
CA LYS A 3 -1.51 -23.63 7.59
C LYS A 3 -2.94 -23.42 7.04
N SER A 4 -3.85 -24.38 7.29
CA SER A 4 -5.27 -24.29 6.93
C SER A 4 -6.05 -23.25 7.75
N LYS A 5 -5.75 -23.08 9.05
CA LYS A 5 -6.43 -22.09 9.90
C LYS A 5 -5.97 -20.65 9.60
N SER A 6 -4.71 -20.46 9.19
CA SER A 6 -4.21 -19.14 8.81
C SER A 6 -4.80 -18.65 7.49
N ILE A 7 -4.94 -19.52 6.49
CA ILE A 7 -5.53 -19.12 5.20
C ILE A 7 -7.03 -18.80 5.30
N LEU A 8 -7.76 -19.52 6.15
CA LEU A 8 -9.17 -19.20 6.42
C LEU A 8 -9.32 -17.81 7.03
N LYS A 9 -8.43 -17.45 7.98
CA LYS A 9 -8.37 -16.12 8.56
C LYS A 9 -8.10 -15.07 7.47
N ASP A 10 -7.13 -15.29 6.59
CA ASP A 10 -6.81 -14.36 5.50
C ASP A 10 -8.01 -14.15 4.56
N TRP A 11 -8.75 -15.22 4.22
CA TRP A 11 -9.99 -15.11 3.44
C TRP A 11 -11.06 -14.28 4.15
N ILE A 12 -11.28 -14.50 5.45
CA ILE A 12 -12.23 -13.70 6.24
C ILE A 12 -11.87 -12.22 6.17
N PHE A 13 -10.58 -11.87 6.31
CA PHE A 13 -10.15 -10.49 6.23
C PHE A 13 -10.23 -9.90 4.82
N VAL A 14 -10.00 -10.69 3.77
CA VAL A 14 -10.24 -10.24 2.38
C VAL A 14 -11.71 -9.89 2.17
N PHE A 15 -12.64 -10.78 2.55
CA PHE A 15 -14.07 -10.50 2.44
C PHE A 15 -14.49 -9.32 3.31
N PHE A 16 -13.92 -9.20 4.51
CA PHE A 16 -14.14 -8.05 5.37
C PHE A 16 -13.64 -6.73 4.73
N GLY A 17 -12.46 -6.73 4.12
CA GLY A 17 -11.93 -5.58 3.40
C GLY A 17 -12.81 -5.16 2.22
N VAL A 18 -13.28 -6.14 1.42
CA VAL A 18 -14.24 -5.88 0.34
C VAL A 18 -15.56 -5.33 0.88
N ALA A 19 -16.09 -5.92 1.95
CA ALA A 19 -17.32 -5.45 2.60
C ALA A 19 -17.18 -4.00 3.06
N LEU A 20 -16.06 -3.62 3.69
CA LEU A 20 -15.79 -2.24 4.09
C LEU A 20 -15.80 -1.27 2.89
N VAL A 21 -15.17 -1.64 1.78
CA VAL A 21 -15.18 -0.81 0.55
C VAL A 21 -16.61 -0.65 0.03
N LEU A 22 -17.37 -1.74 -0.08
CA LEU A 22 -18.76 -1.70 -0.55
C LEU A 22 -19.66 -0.88 0.39
N THR A 23 -19.50 -1.04 1.71
CA THR A 23 -20.21 -0.23 2.70
C THR A 23 -19.84 1.23 2.58
N GLY A 24 -18.57 1.57 2.37
CA GLY A 24 -18.12 2.95 2.13
C GLY A 24 -18.80 3.56 0.90
N PHE A 25 -18.84 2.86 -0.23
CA PHE A 25 -19.57 3.33 -1.43
C PHE A 25 -21.08 3.45 -1.20
N TYR A 26 -21.68 2.52 -0.45
CA TYR A 26 -23.09 2.57 -0.10
C TYR A 26 -23.41 3.79 0.78
N LEU A 27 -22.59 4.05 1.80
CA LEU A 27 -22.74 5.20 2.69
C LEU A 27 -22.52 6.52 1.96
N HIS A 28 -21.54 6.59 1.06
CA HIS A 28 -21.32 7.79 0.24
C HIS A 28 -22.57 8.21 -0.54
N LYS A 29 -23.36 7.25 -1.04
CA LYS A 29 -24.62 7.52 -1.76
C LYS A 29 -25.81 7.86 -0.86
N ARG A 30 -25.72 7.63 0.45
CA ARG A 30 -26.83 7.77 1.41
C ARG A 30 -26.67 8.93 2.37
N ILE A 31 -25.44 9.38 2.59
CA ILE A 31 -25.14 10.48 3.50
C ILE A 31 -25.31 11.80 2.74
N ASP A 32 -26.45 12.45 2.99
CA ASP A 32 -26.70 13.84 2.60
C ASP A 32 -26.55 14.75 3.83
N SER A 33 -25.33 14.84 4.34
CA SER A 33 -24.98 15.72 5.47
C SER A 33 -24.12 16.89 5.00
N VAL A 34 -24.19 18.02 5.71
CA VAL A 34 -23.31 19.18 5.50
C VAL A 34 -22.04 19.08 6.38
N ASP A 35 -22.05 18.17 7.38
CA ASP A 35 -20.92 17.97 8.28
C ASP A 35 -19.77 17.21 7.59
N LYS A 36 -18.61 17.87 7.48
CA LYS A 36 -17.40 17.32 6.87
C LYS A 36 -16.90 16.05 7.56
N ALA A 37 -17.08 15.93 8.88
CA ALA A 37 -16.67 14.74 9.61
C ALA A 37 -17.53 13.52 9.19
N ILE A 38 -18.83 13.73 9.01
CA ILE A 38 -19.76 12.68 8.58
C ILE A 38 -19.49 12.28 7.12
N ILE A 39 -19.21 13.26 6.25
CA ILE A 39 -18.83 13.01 4.85
C ILE A 39 -17.52 12.22 4.73
N ALA A 40 -16.59 12.37 5.68
CA ALA A 40 -15.30 11.67 5.66
C ALA A 40 -15.42 10.16 5.96
N ILE A 41 -16.45 9.73 6.70
CA ILE A 41 -16.63 8.33 7.15
C ILE A 41 -16.63 7.33 5.97
N PRO A 42 -17.44 7.53 4.90
CA PRO A 42 -17.38 6.69 3.70
C PRO A 42 -15.97 6.48 3.14
N TYR A 43 -15.18 7.56 3.06
CA TYR A 43 -13.85 7.52 2.48
C TYR A 43 -12.83 6.83 3.38
N VAL A 44 -12.98 6.94 4.71
CA VAL A 44 -12.19 6.18 5.68
C VAL A 44 -12.47 4.68 5.54
N PHE A 45 -13.74 4.29 5.36
CA PHE A 45 -14.12 2.89 5.14
C PHE A 45 -13.52 2.34 3.84
N ILE A 46 -13.55 3.12 2.76
CA ILE A 46 -12.92 2.74 1.49
C ILE A 46 -11.40 2.58 1.65
N ALA A 47 -10.74 3.57 2.26
CA ALA A 47 -9.29 3.53 2.45
C ALA A 47 -8.84 2.36 3.32
N ALA A 48 -9.50 2.14 4.46
CA ALA A 48 -9.22 1.02 5.36
C ALA A 48 -9.51 -0.33 4.67
N GLY A 49 -10.63 -0.43 3.95
CA GLY A 49 -11.01 -1.63 3.21
C GLY A 49 -9.98 -2.02 2.15
N CYS A 50 -9.48 -1.07 1.38
CA CYS A 50 -8.40 -1.29 0.41
C CYS A 50 -7.09 -1.76 1.08
N GLY A 51 -6.73 -1.17 2.23
CA GLY A 51 -5.53 -1.56 2.98
C GLY A 51 -5.60 -2.98 3.52
N VAL A 52 -6.72 -3.35 4.14
CA VAL A 52 -7.00 -4.71 4.61
C VAL A 52 -6.98 -5.68 3.42
N PHE A 53 -7.75 -5.40 2.37
CA PHE A 53 -7.83 -6.25 1.19
C PHE A 53 -6.45 -6.52 0.58
N GLY A 54 -5.66 -5.47 0.31
CA GLY A 54 -4.35 -5.61 -0.32
C GLY A 54 -3.38 -6.46 0.50
N HIS A 55 -3.34 -6.26 1.83
CA HIS A 55 -2.46 -7.01 2.72
C HIS A 55 -2.80 -8.52 2.74
N PHE A 56 -4.07 -8.86 2.98
CA PHE A 56 -4.47 -10.25 3.12
C PHE A 56 -4.55 -10.99 1.78
N MET A 57 -4.90 -10.30 0.69
CA MET A 57 -4.85 -10.88 -0.66
C MET A 57 -3.42 -11.31 -1.02
N GLY A 58 -2.42 -10.51 -0.67
CA GLY A 58 -1.01 -10.86 -0.87
C GLY A 58 -0.61 -12.18 -0.17
N ASN A 59 -1.12 -12.42 1.05
CA ASN A 59 -0.89 -13.67 1.77
C ASN A 59 -1.54 -14.88 1.08
N ILE A 60 -2.76 -14.70 0.56
CA ILE A 60 -3.49 -15.74 -0.16
C ILE A 60 -2.75 -16.13 -1.44
N ILE A 61 -2.36 -15.14 -2.26
CA ILE A 61 -1.61 -15.38 -3.51
C ILE A 61 -0.34 -16.16 -3.18
N LYS A 62 0.43 -15.70 -2.21
CA LYS A 62 1.65 -16.38 -1.76
C LYS A 62 1.40 -17.83 -1.34
N TYR A 63 0.33 -18.08 -0.57
CA TYR A 63 -0.04 -19.43 -0.16
C TYR A 63 -0.34 -20.33 -1.36
N PHE A 64 -1.20 -19.90 -2.29
CA PHE A 64 -1.55 -20.71 -3.46
C PHE A 64 -0.38 -20.92 -4.42
N SER A 65 0.50 -19.94 -4.58
CA SER A 65 1.73 -20.11 -5.38
C SER A 65 2.67 -21.16 -4.81
N THR A 66 2.57 -21.49 -3.52
CA THR A 66 3.58 -22.31 -2.82
C THR A 66 3.03 -23.57 -2.16
N LYS A 67 1.71 -23.70 -2.02
CA LYS A 67 1.05 -24.74 -1.20
C LYS A 67 1.43 -26.16 -1.60
N ASN A 68 1.54 -26.42 -2.91
CA ASN A 68 1.76 -27.77 -3.46
C ASN A 68 3.18 -27.97 -3.98
N ASN A 69 4.09 -27.04 -3.72
CA ASN A 69 5.45 -27.09 -4.26
C ASN A 69 6.48 -26.72 -3.17
N GLU A 70 6.95 -27.74 -2.46
CA GLU A 70 7.95 -27.58 -1.39
C GLU A 70 9.32 -27.17 -1.95
N GLU A 71 9.66 -27.64 -3.15
CA GLU A 71 10.88 -27.25 -3.84
C GLU A 71 10.87 -25.75 -4.18
N LEU A 72 9.76 -25.24 -4.70
CA LEU A 72 9.57 -23.81 -4.95
C LEU A 72 9.65 -22.99 -3.64
N MET A 73 9.11 -23.49 -2.53
CA MET A 73 9.24 -22.82 -1.24
C MET A 73 10.71 -22.71 -0.81
N ARG A 74 11.49 -23.79 -0.95
CA ARG A 74 12.92 -23.80 -0.63
C ARG A 74 13.69 -22.87 -1.56
N GLN A 75 13.38 -22.91 -2.86
CA GLN A 75 13.99 -22.02 -3.85
C GLN A 75 13.71 -20.56 -3.53
N ILE A 76 12.47 -20.19 -3.17
CA ILE A 76 12.12 -18.82 -2.75
C ILE A 76 12.91 -18.40 -1.50
N GLU A 77 13.15 -19.30 -0.55
CA GLU A 77 13.97 -18.99 0.64
C GLU A 77 15.45 -18.80 0.32
N ILE A 78 15.99 -19.59 -0.60
CA ILE A 78 17.36 -19.43 -1.11
C ILE A 78 17.46 -18.10 -1.86
N ASP A 79 16.55 -17.86 -2.80
CA ASP A 79 16.51 -16.66 -3.63
C ASP A 79 16.35 -15.39 -2.80
N LYS A 80 15.69 -15.45 -1.65
CA LYS A 80 15.57 -14.30 -0.72
C LYS A 80 16.87 -13.94 -0.01
N LYS A 81 17.79 -14.90 0.13
CA LYS A 81 19.08 -14.72 0.79
C LYS A 81 20.23 -14.58 -0.20
N ASP A 82 20.01 -14.92 -1.46
CA ASP A 82 20.96 -14.74 -2.55
C ASP A 82 21.22 -13.25 -2.81
N GLU A 83 22.50 -12.86 -2.77
CA GLU A 83 22.92 -11.46 -2.90
C GLU A 83 22.47 -10.83 -4.22
N ARG A 84 22.54 -11.59 -5.33
CA ARG A 84 22.14 -11.09 -6.65
C ARG A 84 20.64 -10.80 -6.67
N ASN A 85 19.82 -11.70 -6.14
CA ASN A 85 18.38 -11.50 -6.09
C ASN A 85 17.98 -10.39 -5.11
N VAL A 86 18.68 -10.22 -3.98
CA VAL A 86 18.50 -9.07 -3.09
C VAL A 86 18.77 -7.77 -3.82
N LEU A 87 19.90 -7.67 -4.54
CA LEU A 87 20.24 -6.48 -5.34
C LEU A 87 19.19 -6.19 -6.42
N ILE A 88 18.68 -7.21 -7.12
CA ILE A 88 17.61 -7.04 -8.11
C ILE A 88 16.33 -6.52 -7.44
N ALA A 89 15.95 -7.09 -6.30
CA ALA A 89 14.76 -6.70 -5.56
C ALA A 89 14.87 -5.23 -5.07
N GLU A 90 16.01 -4.84 -4.51
CA GLU A 90 16.26 -3.46 -4.07
C GLU A 90 16.26 -2.48 -5.25
N LYS A 91 16.91 -2.83 -6.36
CA LYS A 91 16.91 -2.00 -7.58
C LYS A 91 15.52 -1.83 -8.17
N SER A 92 14.69 -2.88 -8.13
CA SER A 92 13.29 -2.80 -8.58
C SER A 92 12.45 -1.87 -7.69
N LYS A 93 12.64 -1.94 -6.36
CA LYS A 93 12.00 -1.03 -5.41
C LYS A 93 12.44 0.42 -5.62
N ALA A 94 13.73 0.65 -5.88
CA ALA A 94 14.24 1.99 -6.20
C ALA A 94 13.61 2.55 -7.49
N LYS A 95 13.46 1.74 -8.54
CA LYS A 95 12.76 2.17 -9.77
C LYS A 95 11.28 2.44 -9.55
N ALA A 96 10.62 1.66 -8.69
CA ALA A 96 9.23 1.94 -8.30
C ALA A 96 9.12 3.25 -7.49
N TYR A 97 10.10 3.55 -6.63
CA TYR A 97 10.20 4.81 -5.91
C TYR A 97 10.41 6.02 -6.83
N ASP A 98 11.28 5.90 -7.85
CA ASP A 98 11.47 6.93 -8.88
C ASP A 98 10.13 7.25 -9.56
N LEU A 99 9.40 6.22 -10.00
CA LEU A 99 8.08 6.38 -10.62
C LEU A 99 7.07 7.01 -9.65
N MET A 100 7.02 6.54 -8.40
CA MET A 100 6.14 7.08 -7.36
C MET A 100 6.36 8.58 -7.18
N THR A 101 7.61 9.03 -7.16
CA THR A 101 7.98 10.46 -7.05
C THR A 101 7.35 11.28 -8.18
N TYR A 102 7.47 10.83 -9.43
CA TYR A 102 6.82 11.52 -10.56
C TYR A 102 5.29 11.50 -10.48
N LEU A 103 4.70 10.39 -10.04
CA LEU A 103 3.25 10.28 -9.86
C LEU A 103 2.71 11.22 -8.78
N PHE A 104 3.45 11.44 -7.69
CA PHE A 104 3.09 12.42 -6.67
C PHE A 104 3.07 13.85 -7.23
N VAL A 105 4.08 14.22 -8.04
CA VAL A 105 4.12 15.53 -8.70
C VAL A 105 2.93 15.68 -9.66
N ALA A 106 2.65 14.67 -10.47
CA ALA A 106 1.49 14.67 -11.37
C ALA A 106 0.17 14.81 -10.60
N MET A 107 0.02 14.11 -9.47
CA MET A 107 -1.15 14.20 -8.59
C MET A 107 -1.33 15.61 -8.02
N ILE A 108 -0.26 16.27 -7.55
CA ILE A 108 -0.30 17.65 -7.06
C ILE A 108 -0.79 18.60 -8.16
N ILE A 109 -0.28 18.45 -9.39
CA ILE A 109 -0.70 19.26 -10.53
C ILE A 109 -2.19 19.05 -10.84
N ILE A 110 -2.63 17.79 -10.96
CA ILE A 110 -4.02 17.45 -11.26
C ILE A 110 -4.96 18.02 -10.20
N PHE A 111 -4.66 17.84 -8.91
CA PHE A 111 -5.51 18.36 -7.83
C PHE A 111 -5.51 19.89 -7.74
N SER A 112 -4.39 20.53 -8.08
CA SER A 112 -4.32 21.99 -8.20
C SER A 112 -5.22 22.50 -9.32
N LEU A 113 -5.20 21.84 -10.48
CA LEU A 113 -6.06 22.17 -11.63
C LEU A 113 -7.55 21.90 -11.36
N MET A 114 -7.86 20.88 -10.55
CA MET A 114 -9.23 20.57 -10.12
C MET A 114 -9.79 21.57 -9.08
N GLY A 115 -8.99 22.55 -8.63
CA GLY A 115 -9.44 23.54 -7.65
C GLY A 115 -9.63 22.95 -6.25
N VAL A 116 -8.91 21.87 -5.90
CA VAL A 116 -8.92 21.32 -4.55
C VAL A 116 -8.42 22.39 -3.56
N ALA A 117 -8.99 22.40 -2.35
CA ALA A 117 -8.67 23.45 -1.38
C ALA A 117 -7.18 23.46 -0.98
N LYS A 118 -6.66 24.68 -0.76
CA LYS A 118 -5.22 24.95 -0.59
C LYS A 118 -4.57 24.14 0.53
N LEU A 119 -5.26 23.99 1.66
CA LEU A 119 -4.75 23.24 2.81
C LEU A 119 -4.50 21.77 2.47
N GLN A 120 -5.38 21.15 1.68
CA GLN A 120 -5.26 19.77 1.24
C GLN A 120 -4.06 19.57 0.30
N ILE A 121 -3.81 20.52 -0.59
CA ILE A 121 -2.63 20.50 -1.47
C ILE A 121 -1.36 20.61 -0.62
N ILE A 122 -1.32 21.51 0.37
CA ILE A 122 -0.18 21.66 1.29
C ILE A 122 0.11 20.35 2.04
N MET A 123 -0.92 19.67 2.57
CA MET A 123 -0.74 18.38 3.25
C MET A 123 -0.15 17.30 2.33
N ILE A 124 -0.57 17.25 1.06
CA ILE A 124 -0.01 16.30 0.08
C ILE A 124 1.46 16.62 -0.20
N VAL A 125 1.80 17.90 -0.36
CA VAL A 125 3.19 18.36 -0.55
C VAL A 125 4.05 18.01 0.66
N GLU A 126 3.54 18.18 1.88
CA GLU A 126 4.24 17.82 3.12
C GLU A 126 4.56 16.33 3.18
N ILE A 127 3.60 15.46 2.85
CA ILE A 127 3.81 14.00 2.80
C ILE A 127 4.87 13.66 1.74
N TYR A 128 4.76 14.26 0.56
CA TYR A 128 5.75 14.08 -0.52
C TYR A 128 7.16 14.47 -0.06
N LEU A 129 7.33 15.64 0.55
CA LEU A 129 8.62 16.11 1.05
C LEU A 129 9.17 15.22 2.18
N SER A 130 8.30 14.75 3.07
CA SER A 130 8.68 13.83 4.15
C SER A 130 9.30 12.54 3.61
N ILE A 131 8.71 11.99 2.53
CA ILE A 131 9.25 10.81 1.85
C ILE A 131 10.64 11.11 1.25
N GLN A 132 10.81 12.26 0.59
CA GLN A 132 12.11 12.63 0.00
C GLN A 132 13.19 12.85 1.07
N ILE A 133 12.85 13.56 2.15
CA ILE A 133 13.76 13.78 3.28
C ILE A 133 14.17 12.44 3.90
N TYR A 134 13.23 11.52 4.09
CA TYR A 134 13.52 10.19 4.61
C TYR A 134 14.45 9.39 3.69
N GLY A 135 14.24 9.48 2.36
CA GLY A 135 15.12 8.88 1.37
C GLY A 135 16.54 9.43 1.43
N VAL A 136 16.70 10.76 1.50
CA VAL A 136 18.00 11.42 1.64
C VAL A 136 18.68 11.04 2.96
N PHE A 137 17.95 11.05 4.07
CA PHE A 137 18.46 10.66 5.38
C PHE A 137 19.06 9.25 5.35
N TRP A 138 18.31 8.27 4.83
CA TRP A 138 18.80 6.89 4.75
C TRP A 138 19.94 6.73 3.77
N ARG A 139 19.92 7.45 2.64
CA ARG A 139 21.05 7.46 1.70
C ARG A 139 22.33 7.94 2.38
N SER A 140 22.29 9.08 3.07
CA SER A 140 23.45 9.63 3.78
C SER A 140 23.89 8.77 4.97
N LYS A 141 22.97 8.08 5.63
CA LYS A 141 23.30 7.12 6.69
C LYS A 141 24.06 5.93 6.12
N PHE A 142 23.54 5.34 5.04
CA PHE A 142 24.16 4.18 4.39
C PHE A 142 25.52 4.49 3.75
N GLU A 143 25.74 5.69 3.21
CA GLU A 143 27.04 6.13 2.71
C GLU A 143 28.13 6.25 3.81
N LYS A 144 27.74 6.32 5.09
CA LYS A 144 28.68 6.35 6.22
C LYS A 144 28.93 4.99 6.84
N GLU A 145 27.94 4.10 6.76
CA GLU A 145 27.97 2.76 7.39
C GLU A 145 28.57 1.69 6.46
N MET A 146 28.49 1.89 5.13
CA MET A 146 29.04 1.01 4.09
C MET A 146 30.17 1.68 3.33
#